data_AF-A0A820KSZ9-F1
#
_entry.id   AF-A0A820KSZ9-F1
#
_cell.length_a   1.000
_cell.length_b   1.000
_cell.length_c   1.000
_cell.angle_alpha   90.00
_cell.angle_beta   90.00
_cell.angle_gamma   90.00
#
_symmetry.space_group_name_H-M   'P 1'
#
loop_
_entity.id
_entity.type
_entity.pdbx_description
1 polymer ?
#
loop_
_entity_poly.entity_id
_entity_poly.type
_entity_poly.pdbx_seq_one_letter_code
_entity_poly.pdbx_strand_id
1 'polypeptide(L)'
;NDNSNEWILIEHRLQSIQDKVQLLSNKSTYQRCEIKINPNLKHEVLEISCQLDHLELLAHSLEPVDDNEINQTINRTKLHRFIRIHDDLEILNERIVLVSDRPLSPISDDQIRLTTDLKLILNRLHSMKRMVKIYLEQLEKLLASNELNQSSSLSKHSPLRTSNNNLQRVYQ
;
A
#
# COMPACT_ATOMS: atom_id res chain seq x y z
N ASN A 1 -33.71 -30.21 6.01
CA ASN A 1 -32.39 -30.84 6.22
C ASN A 1 -31.30 -30.23 5.33
N ASP A 2 -31.42 -28.98 4.86
CA ASP A 2 -30.56 -28.46 3.77
C ASP A 2 -29.73 -27.22 4.10
N ASN A 3 -29.45 -26.94 5.38
CA ASN A 3 -28.49 -25.86 5.74
C ASN A 3 -27.08 -26.37 6.04
N SER A 4 -26.87 -27.69 6.18
CA SER A 4 -25.56 -28.24 6.55
C SER A 4 -24.49 -27.98 5.49
N ASN A 5 -24.86 -28.04 4.21
CA ASN A 5 -23.92 -27.85 3.10
C ASN A 5 -23.52 -26.38 2.92
N GLU A 6 -24.43 -25.44 3.19
CA GLU A 6 -24.09 -24.01 3.21
C GLU A 6 -23.17 -23.67 4.38
N TRP A 7 -23.42 -24.24 5.56
CA TRP A 7 -22.54 -24.07 6.71
C TRP A 7 -21.13 -24.60 6.47
N ILE A 8 -21.00 -25.80 5.86
CA ILE A 8 -19.70 -26.38 5.50
C ILE A 8 -18.97 -25.49 4.48
N LEU A 9 -19.70 -24.93 3.50
CA LEU A 9 -19.11 -24.03 2.50
C LEU A 9 -18.63 -22.71 3.13
N ILE A 10 -19.40 -22.15 4.07
CA ILE A 10 -19.02 -20.96 4.84
C ILE A 10 -17.78 -21.23 5.68
N GLU A 11 -17.73 -22.37 6.37
CA GLU A 11 -16.60 -22.78 7.21
C GLU A 11 -15.32 -22.95 6.37
N HIS A 12 -15.41 -23.60 5.20
CA HIS A 12 -14.29 -23.70 4.27
C HIS A 12 -13.80 -22.35 3.75
N ARG A 13 -14.71 -21.41 3.48
CA ARG A 13 -14.34 -20.05 3.03
C ARG A 13 -13.67 -19.25 4.14
N LEU A 14 -14.17 -19.36 5.38
CA LEU A 14 -13.56 -18.72 6.54
C LEU A 14 -12.15 -19.29 6.81
N GLN A 15 -11.98 -20.60 6.70
CA GLN A 15 -10.65 -21.23 6.83
C GLN A 15 -9.69 -20.75 5.72
N SER A 16 -10.14 -20.70 4.46
CA SER A 16 -9.31 -20.19 3.36
C SER A 16 -8.94 -18.70 3.53
N ILE A 17 -9.84 -17.89 4.09
CA ILE A 17 -9.56 -16.49 4.44
C ILE A 17 -8.55 -16.44 5.57
N GLN A 18 -8.70 -17.25 6.61
CA GLN A 18 -7.78 -17.32 7.74
C GLN A 18 -6.38 -17.75 7.29
N ASP A 19 -6.26 -18.76 6.43
CA ASP A 19 -4.98 -19.22 5.89
C ASP A 19 -4.31 -18.13 5.04
N LYS A 20 -5.09 -17.37 4.26
CA LYS A 20 -4.57 -16.23 3.46
C LYS A 20 -4.16 -15.06 4.34
N VAL A 21 -4.93 -14.74 5.37
CA VAL A 21 -4.59 -13.70 6.36
C VAL A 21 -3.33 -14.11 7.12
N GLN A 22 -3.21 -15.38 7.50
CA GLN A 22 -2.05 -15.90 8.19
C GLN A 22 -0.81 -15.91 7.30
N LEU A 23 -0.95 -16.29 6.02
CA LEU A 23 0.12 -16.19 5.03
C LEU A 23 0.51 -14.73 4.77
N LEU A 24 -0.44 -13.80 4.72
CA LEU A 24 -0.18 -12.37 4.64
C LEU A 24 0.45 -11.83 5.92
N SER A 25 0.13 -12.37 7.09
CA SER A 25 0.73 -11.99 8.37
C SER A 25 2.16 -12.51 8.53
N ASN A 26 2.42 -13.72 8.00
CA ASN A 26 3.75 -14.34 7.92
C ASN A 26 4.58 -13.79 6.75
N LYS A 27 3.94 -13.09 5.80
CA LYS A 27 4.63 -12.23 4.82
C LYS A 27 4.76 -10.80 5.33
N SER A 28 3.86 -10.36 6.22
CA SER A 28 3.94 -9.10 6.97
C SER A 28 4.80 -9.23 8.22
N THR A 29 5.48 -10.37 8.42
CA THR A 29 6.76 -10.42 9.14
C THR A 29 7.89 -9.95 8.22
N TYR A 30 7.68 -8.88 7.45
CA TYR A 30 8.56 -7.76 7.68
C TYR A 30 8.31 -7.37 9.13
N GLN A 31 9.12 -7.94 10.03
CA GLN A 31 9.28 -7.46 11.39
C GLN A 31 9.02 -5.95 11.35
N ARG A 32 8.18 -5.41 12.24
CA ARG A 32 8.40 -4.04 12.70
C ARG A 32 9.90 -3.96 12.93
N CYS A 33 10.62 -3.37 11.99
CA CYS A 33 12.06 -3.49 11.95
C CYS A 33 12.48 -2.72 13.18
N GLU A 34 12.85 -3.43 14.24
CA GLU A 34 13.89 -2.92 15.09
C GLU A 34 15.01 -2.59 14.11
N ILE A 35 15.21 -1.29 13.86
CA ILE A 35 16.17 -0.81 12.86
C ILE A 35 17.51 -1.33 13.34
N LYS A 36 17.95 -2.47 12.78
CA LYS A 36 19.18 -3.12 13.21
C LYS A 36 20.32 -2.22 12.73
N ILE A 37 20.91 -1.53 13.70
CA ILE A 37 22.08 -0.67 13.51
C ILE A 37 23.22 -1.58 13.04
N ASN A 38 23.61 -1.47 11.77
CA ASN A 38 24.76 -2.19 11.25
C ASN A 38 26.04 -1.44 11.65
N PRO A 39 27.03 -2.11 12.27
CA PRO A 39 28.29 -1.44 12.62
C PRO A 39 29.09 -0.98 11.38
N ASN A 40 28.81 -1.54 10.20
CA ASN A 40 29.44 -1.16 8.94
C ASN A 40 28.57 -0.18 8.15
N LEU A 41 28.88 1.11 8.27
CA LEU A 41 28.17 2.21 7.59
C LEU A 41 28.14 2.05 6.05
N LYS A 42 29.24 1.58 5.43
CA LYS A 42 29.28 1.40 3.97
C LYS A 42 28.25 0.38 3.50
N HIS A 43 28.11 -0.71 4.26
CA HIS A 43 27.12 -1.74 3.95
C HIS A 43 25.70 -1.24 4.15
N GLU A 44 25.45 -0.47 5.22
CA GLU A 44 24.12 0.08 5.49
C GLU A 44 23.68 1.09 4.42
N VAL A 45 24.58 1.96 3.96
CA VAL A 45 24.32 2.90 2.86
C VAL A 45 23.98 2.15 1.56
N LEU A 46 24.72 1.07 1.25
CA LEU A 46 24.43 0.22 0.09
C LEU A 46 23.07 -0.46 0.22
N GLU A 47 22.75 -1.00 1.40
CA GLU A 47 21.46 -1.66 1.65
C GLU A 47 20.29 -0.69 1.50
N ILE A 48 20.41 0.53 2.05
CA ILE A 48 19.42 1.60 1.88
C ILE A 48 19.26 1.94 0.39
N SER A 49 20.36 2.07 -0.36
CA SER A 49 20.30 2.34 -1.79
C SER A 49 19.55 1.23 -2.54
N CYS A 50 19.85 -0.04 -2.27
CA CYS A 50 19.17 -1.17 -2.91
C CYS A 50 17.67 -1.21 -2.57
N GLN A 51 17.29 -0.90 -1.33
CA GLN A 51 15.89 -0.80 -0.92
C GLN A 51 15.16 0.34 -1.66
N LEU A 52 15.83 1.48 -1.82
CA LEU A 52 15.28 2.61 -2.57
C LEU A 52 15.09 2.26 -4.07
N ASP A 53 16.08 1.61 -4.69
CA ASP A 53 15.99 1.14 -6.08
C ASP A 53 14.80 0.17 -6.26
N HIS A 54 14.56 -0.71 -5.30
CA HIS A 54 13.43 -1.63 -5.33
C HIS A 54 12.09 -0.90 -5.25
N LEU A 55 11.95 0.06 -4.34
CA LEU A 55 10.73 0.86 -4.22
C LEU A 55 10.50 1.70 -5.48
N GLU A 56 11.57 2.19 -6.12
CA GLU A 56 11.49 2.94 -7.36
C GLU A 56 10.93 2.07 -8.48
N LEU A 57 11.44 0.85 -8.62
CA LEU A 57 10.94 -0.11 -9.58
C LEU A 57 9.46 -0.46 -9.33
N LEU A 58 9.09 -0.69 -8.06
CA LEU A 58 7.70 -0.98 -7.69
C LEU A 58 6.78 0.19 -8.04
N ALA A 59 7.17 1.43 -7.74
CA ALA A 59 6.37 2.61 -8.04
C ALA A 59 6.19 2.80 -9.56
N HIS A 60 7.25 2.62 -10.35
CA HIS A 60 7.15 2.72 -11.81
C HIS A 60 6.35 1.58 -12.45
N SER A 61 6.29 0.40 -11.80
CA SER A 61 5.44 -0.70 -12.25
C SER A 61 3.94 -0.44 -12.06
N LEU A 62 3.59 0.49 -11.16
CA LEU A 62 2.25 1.01 -11.02
C LEU A 62 2.07 2.09 -12.08
N GLU A 63 1.67 1.67 -13.28
CA GLU A 63 1.30 2.56 -14.39
C GLU A 63 0.59 3.82 -13.88
N PRO A 64 0.85 5.00 -14.50
CA PRO A 64 0.29 6.26 -14.07
C PRO A 64 -1.24 6.18 -13.90
N VAL A 65 -1.78 7.04 -13.05
CA VAL A 65 -3.21 7.11 -12.81
C VAL A 65 -3.89 7.53 -14.11
N ASP A 66 -4.76 6.66 -14.64
CA ASP A 66 -5.60 6.97 -15.79
C ASP A 66 -6.90 7.58 -15.27
N ASP A 67 -7.12 8.86 -15.56
CA ASP A 67 -8.31 9.60 -15.16
C ASP A 67 -9.61 9.00 -15.76
N ASN A 68 -9.49 8.17 -16.80
CA ASN A 68 -10.61 7.48 -17.44
C ASN A 68 -10.81 6.05 -16.91
N GLU A 69 -10.02 5.58 -15.94
CA GLU A 69 -10.16 4.24 -15.37
C GLU A 69 -11.46 4.12 -14.56
N ILE A 70 -12.43 3.42 -15.14
CA ILE A 70 -13.76 3.19 -14.55
C ILE A 70 -13.69 2.07 -13.50
N ASN A 71 -12.70 1.17 -13.58
CA ASN A 71 -12.58 0.05 -12.67
C ASN A 71 -12.02 0.46 -11.30
N GLN A 72 -12.93 0.73 -10.37
CA GLN A 72 -12.58 1.08 -8.99
C GLN A 72 -11.70 0.03 -8.29
N THR A 73 -11.80 -1.25 -8.64
CA THR A 73 -10.96 -2.29 -8.02
C THR A 73 -9.50 -2.11 -8.39
N ILE A 74 -9.21 -1.71 -9.64
CA ILE A 74 -7.86 -1.39 -10.10
C ILE A 74 -7.35 -0.16 -9.35
N ASN A 75 -8.13 0.91 -9.30
CA ASN A 75 -7.76 2.16 -8.61
C ASN A 75 -7.53 1.94 -7.10
N ARG A 76 -8.39 1.18 -6.43
CA ARG A 76 -8.19 0.79 -5.01
C ARG A 76 -6.93 -0.05 -4.82
N THR A 77 -6.64 -0.96 -5.75
CA THR A 77 -5.41 -1.77 -5.70
C THR A 77 -4.17 -0.89 -5.88
N LYS A 78 -4.18 0.05 -6.84
CA LYS A 78 -3.10 1.03 -7.04
C LYS A 78 -2.92 1.88 -5.78
N LEU A 79 -4.01 2.39 -5.19
CA LEU A 79 -3.98 3.19 -3.97
C LEU A 79 -3.31 2.44 -2.82
N HIS A 80 -3.77 1.22 -2.53
CA HIS A 80 -3.17 0.41 -1.47
C HIS A 80 -1.68 0.13 -1.69
N ARG A 81 -1.25 -0.07 -2.94
CA ARG A 81 0.16 -0.29 -3.26
C ARG A 81 0.99 0.99 -3.08
N PHE A 82 0.49 2.13 -3.54
CA PHE A 82 1.18 3.42 -3.32
C PHE A 82 1.24 3.80 -1.83
N ILE A 83 0.22 3.50 -1.02
CA ILE A 83 0.28 3.68 0.43
C ILE A 83 1.41 2.86 1.04
N ARG A 84 1.53 1.58 0.67
CA ARG A 84 2.63 0.74 1.16
C ARG A 84 4.00 1.28 0.76
N ILE A 85 4.17 1.67 -0.49
CA ILE A 85 5.43 2.27 -0.97
C ILE A 85 5.73 3.56 -0.19
N HIS A 86 4.72 4.38 0.08
CA HIS A 86 4.87 5.59 0.89
C HIS A 86 5.37 5.26 2.30
N ASP A 87 4.74 4.30 2.98
CA ASP A 87 5.13 3.88 4.32
C ASP A 87 6.57 3.34 4.35
N ASP A 88 6.94 2.52 3.35
CA ASP A 88 8.30 2.00 3.21
C ASP A 88 9.34 3.11 2.97
N LEU A 89 8.97 4.16 2.21
CA LEU A 89 9.81 5.35 2.02
C LEU A 89 9.99 6.15 3.31
N GLU A 90 8.99 6.22 4.19
CA GLU A 90 9.14 6.86 5.50
C GLU A 90 10.09 6.08 6.41
N ILE A 91 10.00 4.74 6.42
CA ILE A 91 10.93 3.89 7.17
C ILE A 91 12.36 4.08 6.67
N LEU A 92 12.57 4.13 5.35
CA LEU A 92 13.88 4.43 4.79
C LEU A 92 14.39 5.81 5.16
N ASN A 93 13.52 6.82 5.20
CA ASN A 93 13.87 8.17 5.61
C ASN A 93 14.37 8.20 7.05
N GLU A 94 13.66 7.56 7.99
CA GLU A 94 14.09 7.42 9.38
C GLU A 94 15.45 6.72 9.47
N ARG A 95 15.65 5.66 8.68
CA ARG A 95 16.91 4.93 8.63
C ARG A 95 18.07 5.79 8.11
N ILE A 96 17.86 6.62 7.09
CA ILE A 96 18.87 7.56 6.57
C ILE A 96 19.24 8.58 7.64
N VAL A 97 18.26 9.13 8.37
CA VAL A 97 18.51 10.07 9.48
C VAL A 97 19.38 9.40 10.54
N LEU A 98 19.03 8.18 10.97
CA LEU A 98 19.79 7.43 11.96
C LEU A 98 21.22 7.10 11.51
N VAL A 99 21.45 6.87 10.21
CA VAL A 99 22.81 6.67 9.67
C VAL A 99 23.58 7.99 9.61
N SER A 100 22.90 9.07 9.27
CA SER A 100 23.50 10.42 9.14
C SER A 100 23.93 11.00 10.48
N ASP A 101 23.21 10.68 11.55
CA ASP A 101 23.49 11.16 12.91
C ASP A 101 24.62 10.38 13.61
N ARG A 102 25.13 9.30 13.01
CA ARG A 102 26.21 8.51 13.63
C ARG A 102 27.53 9.27 13.59
N PRO A 103 28.28 9.28 14.70
CA PRO A 103 29.59 9.91 14.73
C PRO A 103 30.52 9.20 13.75
N LEU A 104 30.91 9.92 12.71
CA LEU A 104 31.95 9.50 11.80
C LEU A 104 33.31 9.74 12.50
N SER A 105 34.27 8.84 12.29
CA SER A 105 35.70 8.99 12.68
C SER A 105 36.29 10.34 12.20
N PRO A 106 37.53 10.77 12.52
CA PRO A 106 38.10 11.96 11.91
C PRO A 106 38.14 11.86 10.37
N ILE A 107 37.94 13.01 9.71
CA ILE A 107 37.75 13.22 8.27
C ILE A 107 38.72 12.35 7.44
N SER A 108 38.16 11.36 6.73
CA SER A 108 38.84 10.56 5.72
C SER A 108 38.09 10.66 4.38
N ASP A 109 38.76 10.37 3.26
CA ASP A 109 38.15 10.38 1.91
C ASP A 109 36.90 9.49 1.83
N ASP A 110 36.89 8.40 2.60
CA ASP A 110 35.75 7.49 2.72
C ASP A 110 34.51 8.17 3.34
N GLN A 111 34.68 9.14 4.23
CA GLN A 111 33.57 9.86 4.85
C GLN A 111 32.96 10.92 3.95
N ILE A 112 33.81 11.62 3.19
CA ILE A 112 33.34 12.58 2.19
C ILE A 112 32.47 11.83 1.17
N ARG A 113 32.91 10.64 0.75
CA ARG A 113 32.13 9.74 -0.12
C ARG A 113 30.82 9.33 0.52
N LEU A 114 30.84 8.76 1.73
CA LEU A 114 29.61 8.32 2.43
C LEU A 114 28.60 9.46 2.64
N THR A 115 29.08 10.65 2.99
CA THR A 115 28.24 11.83 3.17
C THR A 115 27.61 12.27 1.83
N THR A 116 28.37 12.17 0.74
CA THR A 116 27.88 12.47 -0.61
C THR A 116 26.83 11.45 -1.04
N ASP A 117 27.09 10.17 -0.83
CA ASP A 117 26.16 9.08 -1.15
C ASP A 117 24.85 9.22 -0.38
N LEU A 118 24.91 9.49 0.93
CA LEU A 118 23.72 9.74 1.75
C LEU A 118 22.90 10.94 1.25
N LYS A 119 23.55 12.04 0.85
CA LYS A 119 22.85 13.20 0.27
C LYS A 119 22.16 12.84 -1.05
N LEU A 120 22.80 12.06 -1.91
CA LEU A 120 22.21 11.60 -3.17
C LEU A 120 21.00 10.69 -2.91
N ILE A 121 21.14 9.73 -2.00
CA ILE A 121 20.06 8.83 -1.60
C ILE A 121 18.88 9.64 -1.02
N LEU A 122 19.14 10.60 -0.13
CA LEU A 122 18.09 11.44 0.45
C LEU A 122 17.35 12.25 -0.61
N ASN A 123 18.07 12.84 -1.57
CA ASN A 123 17.47 13.56 -2.68
C ASN A 123 16.59 12.66 -3.55
N ARG A 124 17.06 11.43 -3.86
CA ARG A 124 16.28 10.44 -4.60
C ARG A 124 15.01 10.05 -3.83
N LEU A 125 15.14 9.78 -2.52
CA LEU A 125 14.02 9.45 -1.65
C LEU A 125 12.98 10.57 -1.62
N HIS A 126 13.40 11.83 -1.49
CA HIS A 126 12.51 12.98 -1.52
C HIS A 126 11.77 13.13 -2.86
N SER A 127 12.47 12.88 -3.98
CA SER A 127 11.86 12.88 -5.32
C SER A 127 10.76 11.82 -5.41
N MET A 128 11.05 10.59 -4.96
CA MET A 128 10.09 9.51 -4.93
C MET A 128 8.90 9.79 -4.04
N LYS A 129 9.11 10.27 -2.81
CA LYS A 129 8.02 10.65 -1.89
C LYS A 129 7.09 11.66 -2.53
N ARG A 130 7.64 12.66 -3.23
CA ARG A 130 6.84 13.66 -3.95
C ARG A 130 5.99 13.02 -5.05
N MET A 131 6.59 12.16 -5.85
CA MET A 131 5.88 11.46 -6.93
C MET A 131 4.76 10.56 -6.38
N VAL A 132 5.04 9.75 -5.36
CA VAL A 132 4.05 8.88 -4.72
C VAL A 132 2.90 9.68 -4.13
N LYS A 133 3.20 10.80 -3.46
CA LYS A 133 2.18 11.72 -2.92
C LYS A 133 1.25 12.25 -4.02
N ILE A 134 1.79 12.68 -5.15
CA ILE A 134 0.98 13.15 -6.28
C ILE A 134 0.03 12.05 -6.77
N TYR A 135 0.52 10.82 -6.92
CA TYR A 135 -0.32 9.70 -7.36
C TYR A 135 -1.39 9.32 -6.34
N LEU A 136 -1.07 9.36 -5.03
CA LEU A 136 -2.06 9.15 -3.98
C LEU A 136 -3.17 10.20 -4.04
N GLU A 137 -2.82 11.48 -4.13
CA GLU A 137 -3.79 12.58 -4.24
C GLU A 137 -4.68 12.44 -5.50
N GLN A 138 -4.11 11.99 -6.62
CA GLN A 138 -4.87 11.72 -7.84
C GLN A 138 -5.84 10.55 -7.68
N LEU A 139 -5.39 9.42 -7.11
CA LEU A 139 -6.22 8.24 -6.87
C LEU A 139 -7.35 8.52 -5.89
N GLU A 140 -7.09 9.27 -4.83
CA GLU A 140 -8.10 9.68 -3.86
C GLU A 140 -9.19 10.54 -4.51
N LYS A 141 -8.79 11.52 -5.35
CA LYS A 141 -9.75 12.35 -6.10
C LYS A 141 -10.57 11.53 -7.08
N LEU A 142 -9.95 10.59 -7.80
CA LEU A 142 -10.61 9.72 -8.77
C LEU A 142 -11.60 8.76 -8.10
N LEU A 143 -11.26 8.24 -6.93
CA LEU A 143 -12.17 7.38 -6.17
C LEU A 143 -13.34 8.17 -5.58
N ALA A 144 -13.09 9.36 -5.03
CA ALA A 144 -14.12 10.23 -4.49
C ALA A 144 -15.12 10.72 -5.55
N SER A 145 -14.64 11.09 -6.74
CA SER A 145 -15.51 11.54 -7.85
C SER A 145 -16.42 10.40 -8.36
N ASN A 146 -15.90 9.18 -8.39
CA ASN A 146 -16.67 8.01 -8.80
C ASN A 146 -17.74 7.59 -7.77
N GLU A 147 -17.48 7.78 -6.46
CA GLU A 147 -18.48 7.54 -5.40
C GLU A 147 -19.62 8.57 -5.45
N LEU A 148 -19.33 9.83 -5.77
CA LEU A 148 -20.33 10.88 -6.03
C LEU A 148 -21.18 10.58 -7.27
N ASN A 149 -20.57 10.08 -8.35
CA ASN A 149 -21.27 9.71 -9.58
C ASN A 149 -22.18 8.47 -9.43
N GLN A 150 -21.82 7.53 -8.56
CA GLN A 150 -22.66 6.37 -8.24
C GLN A 150 -23.81 6.73 -7.29
N SER A 151 -23.58 7.60 -6.30
CA SER A 151 -24.65 8.06 -5.40
C SER A 151 -25.67 8.95 -6.11
N SER A 152 -25.25 9.71 -7.13
CA SER A 152 -26.16 10.48 -8.00
C SER A 152 -26.92 9.61 -9.00
N SER A 153 -26.38 8.46 -9.45
CA SER A 153 -27.12 7.52 -10.31
C SER A 153 -28.15 6.67 -9.54
N LEU A 154 -27.94 6.42 -8.24
CA LEU A 154 -28.93 5.79 -7.35
C LEU A 154 -30.08 6.73 -6.93
N SER A 155 -29.98 8.03 -7.17
CA SER A 155 -31.03 9.01 -6.80
C SER A 155 -32.22 9.08 -7.78
N LYS A 156 -32.24 8.28 -8.86
CA LYS A 156 -33.35 8.21 -9.82
C LYS A 156 -34.41 7.14 -9.53
N HIS A 157 -34.33 6.44 -8.40
CA HIS A 157 -35.48 5.69 -7.87
C HIS A 157 -36.00 6.38 -6.60
N SER A 158 -37.17 7.00 -6.77
CA SER A 158 -37.98 7.65 -5.73
C SER A 158 -38.20 6.79 -4.47
N PRO A 159 -38.50 7.43 -3.33
CA PRO A 159 -38.43 6.82 -2.01
C PRO A 159 -39.65 5.94 -1.70
N LEU A 160 -39.44 4.93 -0.86
CA LEU A 160 -40.46 4.21 -0.05
C LEU A 160 -41.75 3.82 -0.76
N ARG A 161 -41.81 2.57 -1.25
CA ARG A 161 -43.08 1.84 -1.32
C ARG A 161 -42.94 0.52 -0.57
N THR A 162 -43.31 0.56 0.71
CA THR A 162 -43.72 -0.62 1.47
C THR A 162 -44.94 -1.23 0.78
N SER A 163 -44.83 -2.46 0.28
CA SER A 163 -46.00 -3.28 -0.02
C SER A 163 -45.78 -4.66 0.59
N ASN A 164 -46.34 -4.82 1.79
CA ASN A 164 -46.86 -6.12 2.22
C ASN A 164 -47.81 -6.62 1.13
N ASN A 165 -47.51 -7.80 0.58
CA ASN A 165 -48.45 -8.86 0.19
C ASN A 165 -47.76 -9.74 -0.85
N ASN A 166 -47.38 -10.95 -0.45
CA ASN A 166 -47.89 -12.19 -1.03
C ASN A 166 -47.07 -13.39 -0.52
N LEU A 167 -47.41 -13.85 0.68
CA LEU A 167 -47.50 -15.28 0.92
C LEU A 167 -48.73 -15.78 0.17
N GLN A 168 -48.58 -16.46 -0.97
CA GLN A 168 -49.48 -17.54 -1.39
C GLN A 168 -48.97 -18.25 -2.66
N ARG A 169 -48.58 -19.52 -2.49
CA ARG A 169 -48.60 -20.66 -3.43
C ARG A 169 -47.75 -20.48 -4.71
N VAL A 170 -46.84 -21.38 -5.06
CA VAL A 170 -47.16 -22.75 -5.49
C VAL A 170 -45.97 -23.68 -5.20
N TYR A 171 -46.19 -24.67 -4.32
CA TYR A 171 -45.72 -26.04 -4.55
C TYR A 171 -46.96 -26.85 -4.88
N GLN A 172 -47.10 -27.24 -6.15
CA GLN A 172 -47.66 -28.48 -6.68
C GLN A 172 -47.64 -28.41 -8.21
#